data_AF-A0A7S2ME30-F1
#
_entry.id   AF-A0A7S2ME30-F1
#
_cell.length_a   1.000
_cell.length_b   1.000
_cell.length_c   1.000
_cell.angle_alpha   90.00
_cell.angle_beta   90.00
_cell.angle_gamma   90.00
#
_symmetry.space_group_name_H-M   'P 1'
#
loop_
_entity.id
_entity.type
_entity.pdbx_description
1 polymer ?
#
loop_
_entity_poly.entity_id
_entity_poly.type
_entity_poly.pdbx_seq_one_letter_code
_entity_poly.pdbx_strand_id
1 'polypeptide(L)'
;ESFQPETKTLGIAISLSGDGTTLAVADMSFARVYNLRNGIWEKVGQDVLGDSTRDVDLSEDGRTLAVRFGSTSYTRVYSLDENDEKWVQLGDGIETDAPFGFESIDLSADGKTIAIADPKNDDVASNAGSVTVHRLDSSSGNWIRLGPGVGSPNLLQGDSEDDQFGSCVSISADGNRIAAGARESVDEPGLVRVLDWTGEEWIRVSLDIIGNEGEGAGFYCSMAGSRMALGFPAFNTYTGYARVMELEELKST
;
A
#
# COMPACT_ATOMS: atom_id res chain seq x y z
N GLU A 1 -23.74 -16.61 11.19
CA GLU A 1 -23.79 -15.75 12.40
C GLU A 1 -22.95 -14.51 12.14
N SER A 2 -23.34 -13.36 12.65
CA SER A 2 -22.53 -12.14 12.54
C SER A 2 -21.28 -12.26 13.41
N PHE A 3 -20.12 -12.14 12.79
CA PHE A 3 -18.81 -12.05 13.45
C PHE A 3 -18.80 -10.90 14.47
N GLN A 4 -18.57 -11.20 15.75
CA GLN A 4 -18.48 -10.23 16.84
C GLN A 4 -17.03 -10.21 17.33
N PRO A 5 -16.26 -9.11 17.13
CA PRO A 5 -14.88 -9.02 17.60
C PRO A 5 -14.78 -9.08 19.13
N GLU A 6 -13.73 -9.73 19.64
CA GLU A 6 -13.37 -9.72 21.08
C GLU A 6 -12.75 -8.38 21.53
N THR A 7 -12.32 -7.52 20.59
CA THR A 7 -11.71 -6.20 20.85
C THR A 7 -12.51 -5.07 20.21
N LYS A 8 -12.50 -3.88 20.85
CA LYS A 8 -13.28 -2.70 20.41
C LYS A 8 -12.74 -2.01 19.13
N THR A 9 -11.66 -2.52 18.55
CA THR A 9 -10.91 -1.87 17.46
C THR A 9 -10.58 -2.82 16.31
N LEU A 10 -11.21 -3.98 16.22
CA LEU A 10 -10.99 -4.88 15.08
C LEU A 10 -11.56 -4.26 13.79
N GLY A 11 -10.81 -4.37 12.71
CA GLY A 11 -11.18 -3.85 11.39
C GLY A 11 -10.68 -2.44 11.10
N ILE A 12 -9.59 -1.99 11.73
CA ILE A 12 -8.92 -0.73 11.34
C ILE A 12 -8.34 -0.79 9.94
N ALA A 13 -7.97 -2.00 9.48
CA ALA A 13 -7.58 -2.32 8.13
C ALA A 13 -8.00 -3.75 7.80
N ILE A 14 -8.32 -4.00 6.54
CA ILE A 14 -8.73 -5.31 6.02
C ILE A 14 -8.16 -5.51 4.63
N SER A 15 -7.87 -6.75 4.26
CA SER A 15 -7.52 -7.14 2.88
C SER A 15 -8.08 -8.52 2.55
N LEU A 16 -8.41 -8.74 1.28
CA LEU A 16 -8.98 -9.99 0.76
C LEU A 16 -8.05 -10.55 -0.32
N SER A 17 -7.93 -11.88 -0.38
CA SER A 17 -7.36 -12.56 -1.54
C SER A 17 -8.20 -12.31 -2.80
N GLY A 18 -7.62 -12.50 -3.98
CA GLY A 18 -8.27 -12.25 -5.26
C GLY A 18 -9.53 -13.09 -5.51
N ASP A 19 -9.61 -14.28 -4.92
CA ASP A 19 -10.79 -15.13 -4.94
C ASP A 19 -11.82 -14.82 -3.83
N GLY A 20 -11.50 -13.89 -2.94
CA GLY A 20 -12.31 -13.48 -1.80
C GLY A 20 -12.47 -14.54 -0.70
N THR A 21 -11.67 -15.61 -0.71
CA THR A 21 -11.79 -16.71 0.26
C THR A 21 -10.87 -16.56 1.46
N THR A 22 -9.90 -15.65 1.43
CA THR A 22 -8.99 -15.36 2.55
C THR A 22 -9.11 -13.89 2.92
N LEU A 23 -9.30 -13.61 4.21
CA LEU A 23 -9.51 -12.27 4.77
C LEU A 23 -8.48 -12.00 5.87
N ALA A 24 -7.67 -10.97 5.69
CA ALA A 24 -6.86 -10.38 6.76
C ALA A 24 -7.64 -9.25 7.42
N VAL A 25 -7.57 -9.18 8.74
CA VAL A 25 -8.11 -8.09 9.55
C VAL A 25 -7.06 -7.64 10.57
N ALA A 26 -6.90 -6.34 10.71
CA ALA A 26 -6.05 -5.74 11.73
C ALA A 26 -6.89 -5.20 12.89
N ASP A 27 -6.35 -5.27 14.10
CA ASP A 27 -6.66 -4.35 15.19
C ASP A 27 -5.38 -3.63 15.64
N MET A 28 -5.42 -2.83 16.71
CA MET A 28 -4.23 -2.08 17.15
C MET A 28 -3.09 -2.93 17.75
N SER A 29 -3.26 -4.24 17.89
CA SER A 29 -2.32 -5.14 18.56
C SER A 29 -1.97 -6.39 17.75
N PHE A 30 -2.77 -6.75 16.76
CA PHE A 30 -2.49 -7.87 15.88
C PHE A 30 -3.08 -7.72 14.48
N ALA A 31 -2.50 -8.48 13.55
CA ALA A 31 -3.17 -8.92 12.34
C ALA A 31 -3.61 -10.38 12.47
N ARG A 32 -4.79 -10.70 11.95
CA ARG A 32 -5.38 -12.03 11.98
C ARG A 32 -5.94 -12.38 10.62
N VAL A 33 -5.76 -13.64 10.21
CA VAL A 33 -6.26 -14.14 8.92
C VAL A 33 -7.35 -15.18 9.12
N TYR A 34 -8.35 -15.14 8.26
CA TYR A 34 -9.45 -16.08 8.18
C TYR A 34 -9.56 -16.66 6.76
N ASN A 35 -10.02 -17.90 6.65
CA ASN A 35 -10.36 -18.53 5.38
C ASN A 35 -11.83 -18.99 5.39
N LEU A 36 -12.52 -18.78 4.27
CA LEU A 36 -13.93 -19.12 4.09
C LEU A 36 -14.06 -20.57 3.65
N ARG A 37 -14.53 -21.43 4.56
CA ARG A 37 -14.77 -22.86 4.31
C ARG A 37 -16.23 -23.17 4.57
N ASN A 38 -16.92 -23.70 3.55
CA ASN A 38 -18.35 -24.06 3.64
C ASN A 38 -19.26 -22.93 4.16
N GLY A 39 -18.96 -21.68 3.81
CA GLY A 39 -19.73 -20.51 4.24
C GLY A 39 -19.41 -20.01 5.65
N ILE A 40 -18.38 -20.56 6.30
CA ILE A 40 -17.93 -20.18 7.63
C ILE A 40 -16.49 -19.66 7.54
N TRP A 41 -16.21 -18.53 8.18
CA TRP A 41 -14.86 -17.98 8.30
C TRP A 41 -14.15 -18.64 9.49
N GLU A 42 -13.06 -19.34 9.20
CA GLU A 42 -12.23 -20.03 10.19
C GLU A 42 -10.86 -19.36 10.26
N LYS A 43 -10.32 -19.18 11.48
CA LYS A 43 -9.01 -18.55 11.67
C LYS A 43 -7.90 -19.44 11.08
N VAL A 44 -6.96 -18.83 10.36
CA VAL A 44 -5.78 -19.50 9.79
C VAL A 44 -4.53 -19.09 10.54
N GLY A 45 -3.93 -20.06 11.22
CA GLY A 45 -2.69 -19.89 12.00
C GLY A 45 -2.78 -18.94 13.18
N GLN A 46 -1.61 -18.57 13.69
CA GLN A 46 -1.49 -17.69 14.83
C GLN A 46 -1.76 -16.23 14.47
N ASP A 47 -2.10 -15.41 15.48
CA ASP A 47 -2.13 -13.96 15.30
C ASP A 47 -0.71 -13.43 15.09
N VAL A 48 -0.57 -12.50 14.14
CA VAL A 48 0.67 -11.76 13.96
C VAL A 48 0.64 -10.57 14.91
N LEU A 49 1.42 -10.65 15.98
CA LEU A 49 1.46 -9.63 17.02
C LEU A 49 2.42 -8.50 16.64
N GLY A 50 2.03 -7.28 17.00
CA GLY A 50 2.94 -6.14 17.00
C GLY A 50 2.33 -4.91 17.62
N ASP A 51 3.18 -3.92 17.89
CA ASP A 51 2.74 -2.68 18.52
C ASP A 51 2.10 -1.78 17.47
N SER A 52 0.81 -1.49 17.62
CA SER A 52 0.08 -0.51 16.82
C SER A 52 0.03 -0.88 15.33
N THR A 53 -0.51 -2.05 14.98
CA THR A 53 -0.78 -2.39 13.56
C THR A 53 -1.63 -1.28 12.91
N ARG A 54 -1.27 -0.90 11.69
CA ARG A 54 -1.88 0.21 10.93
C ARG A 54 -2.58 -0.27 9.68
N ASP A 55 -1.94 -1.20 8.97
CA ASP A 55 -2.42 -1.67 7.69
C ASP A 55 -2.03 -3.13 7.47
N VAL A 56 -2.81 -3.83 6.66
CA VAL A 56 -2.58 -5.22 6.28
C VAL A 56 -2.92 -5.42 4.82
N ASP A 57 -2.12 -6.22 4.13
CA ASP A 57 -2.42 -6.61 2.77
C ASP A 57 -2.09 -8.07 2.46
N LEU A 58 -2.88 -8.69 1.58
CA LEU A 58 -2.76 -10.07 1.16
C LEU A 58 -2.33 -10.16 -0.31
N SER A 59 -1.48 -11.12 -0.63
CA SER A 59 -1.27 -11.53 -2.02
C SER A 59 -2.56 -12.06 -2.66
N GLU A 60 -2.59 -12.10 -3.99
CA GLU A 60 -3.78 -12.54 -4.76
C GLU A 60 -4.23 -13.96 -4.35
N ASP A 61 -3.28 -14.84 -4.04
CA ASP A 61 -3.56 -16.21 -3.59
C ASP A 61 -3.83 -16.36 -2.08
N GLY A 62 -3.76 -15.25 -1.32
CA GLY A 62 -3.98 -15.20 0.12
C GLY A 62 -2.88 -15.86 0.97
N ARG A 63 -1.74 -16.25 0.38
CA ARG A 63 -0.67 -16.97 1.09
C ARG A 63 0.46 -16.09 1.60
N THR A 64 0.48 -14.83 1.19
CA THR A 64 1.42 -13.83 1.69
C THR A 64 0.64 -12.72 2.37
N LEU A 65 1.07 -12.34 3.57
CA LEU A 65 0.47 -11.27 4.38
C LEU A 65 1.55 -10.23 4.67
N ALA A 66 1.33 -8.98 4.29
CA ALA A 66 2.09 -7.84 4.79
C ALA A 66 1.34 -7.18 5.94
N VAL A 67 2.09 -6.73 6.95
CA VAL A 67 1.57 -6.05 8.14
C VAL A 67 2.43 -4.84 8.43
N ARG A 68 1.80 -3.65 8.46
CA ARG A 68 2.43 -2.39 8.83
C ARG A 68 2.23 -2.11 10.31
N PHE A 69 3.30 -1.81 11.04
CA PHE A 69 3.29 -1.44 12.45
C PHE A 69 3.69 0.02 12.60
N GLY A 70 2.81 0.81 13.20
CA GLY A 70 2.99 2.24 13.31
C GLY A 70 3.97 2.68 14.39
N SER A 71 4.28 1.86 15.41
CA SER A 71 5.14 2.31 16.53
C SER A 71 6.61 2.52 16.15
N THR A 72 7.05 1.93 15.02
CA THR A 72 8.45 1.94 14.58
C THR A 72 8.58 2.10 13.07
N SER A 73 7.53 2.54 12.37
CA SER A 73 7.51 2.62 10.90
C SER A 73 8.08 1.35 10.26
N TYR A 74 7.58 0.20 10.72
CA TYR A 74 8.13 -1.12 10.42
C TYR A 74 7.09 -1.98 9.69
N THR A 75 7.50 -2.66 8.63
CA THR A 75 6.65 -3.58 7.88
C THR A 75 7.23 -4.99 7.95
N ARG A 76 6.39 -5.98 8.21
CA ARG A 76 6.76 -7.39 8.09
C ARG A 76 5.89 -8.06 7.05
N VAL A 77 6.50 -8.97 6.30
CA VAL A 77 5.82 -9.84 5.37
C VAL A 77 5.91 -11.28 5.89
N TYR A 78 4.84 -12.04 5.75
CA TYR A 78 4.73 -13.41 6.21
C TYR A 78 4.20 -14.30 5.08
N SER A 79 4.70 -15.52 4.99
CA SER A 79 4.13 -16.57 4.14
C SER A 79 3.43 -17.63 5.00
N LEU A 80 2.34 -18.20 4.49
CA LEU A 80 1.64 -19.30 5.15
C LEU A 80 2.39 -20.62 4.90
N ASP A 81 2.84 -21.28 5.97
CA ASP A 81 3.22 -22.68 5.95
C ASP A 81 1.96 -23.55 6.02
N GLU A 82 1.59 -24.16 4.90
CA GLU A 82 0.38 -24.98 4.78
C GLU A 82 0.44 -26.28 5.57
N ASN A 83 1.64 -26.78 5.92
CA ASN A 83 1.75 -28.05 6.65
C ASN A 83 1.34 -27.89 8.11
N ASP A 84 1.71 -26.75 8.68
CA ASP A 84 1.52 -26.42 10.09
C ASP A 84 0.40 -25.39 10.31
N GLU A 85 -0.18 -24.86 9.24
CA GLU A 85 -1.08 -23.70 9.21
C GLU A 85 -0.52 -22.54 10.04
N LYS A 86 0.73 -22.11 9.77
CA LYS A 86 1.40 -21.02 10.51
C LYS A 86 1.90 -19.92 9.60
N TRP A 87 1.81 -18.68 10.07
CA TRP A 87 2.44 -17.55 9.40
C TRP A 87 3.93 -17.48 9.76
N VAL A 88 4.81 -17.59 8.76
CA VAL A 88 6.26 -17.55 8.93
C VAL A 88 6.78 -16.28 8.29
N GLN A 89 7.62 -15.52 8.99
CA GLN A 89 8.14 -14.26 8.45
C GLN A 89 8.97 -14.52 7.19
N LEU A 90 8.69 -13.77 6.14
CA LEU A 90 9.34 -13.83 4.84
C LEU A 90 10.37 -12.71 4.74
N GLY A 91 11.64 -13.06 4.97
CA GLY A 91 12.76 -12.13 5.02
C GLY A 91 12.81 -11.27 6.28
N ASP A 92 13.81 -10.40 6.36
CA ASP A 92 13.90 -9.38 7.41
C ASP A 92 12.76 -8.35 7.26
N GLY A 93 12.36 -7.70 8.34
CA GLY A 93 11.38 -6.64 8.23
C GLY A 93 11.98 -5.36 7.64
N ILE A 94 11.10 -4.53 7.11
CA ILE A 94 11.42 -3.34 6.33
C ILE A 94 11.18 -2.11 7.20
N GLU A 95 12.24 -1.37 7.49
CA GLU A 95 12.22 -0.10 8.22
C GLU A 95 12.11 1.07 7.25
N THR A 96 11.30 2.06 7.61
CA THR A 96 11.29 3.37 6.94
C THR A 96 11.49 4.49 7.96
N ASP A 97 12.10 5.60 7.53
CA ASP A 97 12.50 6.70 8.42
C ASP A 97 11.37 7.70 8.71
N ALA A 98 10.12 7.35 8.40
CA ALA A 98 9.00 8.27 8.48
C ALA A 98 8.47 8.43 9.91
N PRO A 99 8.11 9.66 10.33
CA PRO A 99 7.39 9.88 11.57
C PRO A 99 5.98 9.29 11.48
N PHE A 100 5.43 8.93 12.65
CA PHE A 100 4.10 8.37 12.83
C PHE A 100 3.02 9.01 11.94
N GLY A 101 2.30 8.22 11.14
CA GLY A 101 1.31 8.78 10.21
C GLY A 101 0.25 7.83 9.65
N PHE A 102 -0.44 8.29 8.60
CA PHE A 102 -1.35 7.49 7.76
C PHE A 102 -0.52 6.64 6.79
N GLU A 103 0.08 5.57 7.31
CA GLU A 103 0.91 4.66 6.53
C GLU A 103 0.02 3.67 5.78
N SER A 104 0.31 3.43 4.50
CA SER A 104 -0.38 2.42 3.69
C SER A 104 0.62 1.49 3.01
N ILE A 105 0.20 0.25 2.76
CA ILE A 105 1.00 -0.75 2.04
C ILE A 105 0.17 -1.40 0.94
N ASP A 106 0.83 -1.90 -0.11
CA ASP A 106 0.20 -2.73 -1.14
C ASP A 106 1.20 -3.79 -1.66
N LEU A 107 0.76 -5.04 -1.76
CA LEU A 107 1.54 -6.18 -2.25
C LEU A 107 1.25 -6.45 -3.72
N SER A 108 2.27 -6.89 -4.46
CA SER A 108 2.07 -7.54 -5.75
C SER A 108 1.29 -8.84 -5.60
N ALA A 109 0.67 -9.31 -6.69
CA ALA A 109 -0.17 -10.50 -6.67
C ALA A 109 0.57 -11.76 -6.18
N ASP A 110 1.88 -11.85 -6.46
CA ASP A 110 2.74 -12.94 -6.00
C ASP A 110 3.32 -12.75 -4.60
N GLY A 111 3.04 -11.61 -3.95
CA GLY A 111 3.52 -11.25 -2.62
C GLY A 111 5.03 -10.94 -2.54
N LYS A 112 5.72 -10.77 -3.67
CA LYS A 112 7.19 -10.59 -3.70
C LYS A 112 7.66 -9.16 -3.92
N THR A 113 6.75 -8.25 -4.20
CA THR A 113 7.03 -6.81 -4.25
C THR A 113 6.02 -6.11 -3.35
N ILE A 114 6.50 -5.16 -2.54
CA ILE A 114 5.66 -4.36 -1.65
C ILE A 114 5.96 -2.88 -1.88
N ALA A 115 4.91 -2.08 -1.98
CA ALA A 115 4.99 -0.63 -1.89
C ALA A 115 4.58 -0.19 -0.48
N ILE A 116 5.33 0.72 0.11
CA ILE A 116 5.12 1.26 1.45
C ILE A 116 5.07 2.77 1.33
N ALA A 117 3.99 3.38 1.82
CA ALA A 117 3.76 4.80 1.72
C ALA A 117 3.84 5.47 3.09
N ASP A 118 4.59 6.57 3.13
CA ASP A 118 4.93 7.32 4.32
C ASP A 118 4.65 8.81 4.08
N PRO A 119 3.38 9.25 4.08
CA PRO A 119 2.98 10.62 3.70
C PRO A 119 3.45 11.71 4.66
N LYS A 120 4.07 11.35 5.78
CA LYS A 120 4.63 12.30 6.75
C LYS A 120 6.16 12.27 6.78
N ASN A 121 6.80 11.54 5.87
CA ASN A 121 8.26 11.56 5.75
C ASN A 121 8.77 12.99 5.49
N ASP A 122 9.80 13.38 6.26
CA ASP A 122 10.36 14.72 6.31
C ASP A 122 11.73 14.83 5.58
N ASP A 123 12.16 13.79 4.85
CA ASP A 123 13.52 13.72 4.28
C ASP A 123 13.81 14.85 3.28
N VAL A 124 12.77 15.34 2.60
CA VAL A 124 12.84 16.41 1.60
C VAL A 124 12.42 17.76 2.18
N ALA A 125 11.22 17.82 2.75
CA ALA A 125 10.62 18.96 3.41
C ALA A 125 9.60 18.44 4.44
N SER A 126 9.12 19.30 5.35
CA SER A 126 8.18 18.85 6.38
C SER A 126 6.91 18.29 5.73
N ASN A 127 6.54 17.06 6.09
CA ASN A 127 5.43 16.30 5.57
C ASN A 127 5.40 16.19 4.02
N ALA A 128 6.55 16.28 3.35
CA ALA A 128 6.63 16.09 1.90
C ALA A 128 6.13 14.69 1.49
N GLY A 129 6.40 13.70 2.34
CA GLY A 129 5.98 12.33 2.16
C GLY A 129 6.81 11.56 1.13
N SER A 130 6.78 10.24 1.23
CA SER A 130 7.49 9.36 0.32
C SER A 130 6.79 8.02 0.12
N VAL A 131 7.19 7.31 -0.93
CA VAL A 131 6.88 5.91 -1.18
C VAL A 131 8.20 5.16 -1.31
N THR A 132 8.26 3.96 -0.77
CA THR A 132 9.36 3.04 -1.03
C THR A 132 8.81 1.74 -1.59
N VAL A 133 9.52 1.15 -2.55
CA VAL A 133 9.15 -0.14 -3.12
C VAL A 133 10.26 -1.12 -2.86
N HIS A 134 9.93 -2.31 -2.37
CA HIS A 134 10.89 -3.35 -2.02
C HIS A 134 10.52 -4.63 -2.73
N ARG A 135 11.53 -5.38 -3.20
CA ARG A 135 11.36 -6.67 -3.85
C ARG A 135 12.15 -7.74 -3.10
N LEU A 136 11.53 -8.88 -2.87
CA LEU A 136 12.18 -10.02 -2.22
C LEU A 136 13.22 -10.62 -3.16
N ASP A 137 14.48 -10.55 -2.75
CA ASP A 137 15.55 -11.29 -3.40
C ASP A 137 15.49 -12.75 -2.94
N SER A 138 15.10 -13.65 -3.84
CA SER A 138 14.96 -15.07 -3.54
C SER A 138 16.29 -15.76 -3.21
N SER A 139 17.44 -15.15 -3.53
CA SER A 139 18.75 -15.72 -3.26
C SER A 139 19.24 -15.45 -1.84
N SER A 140 19.04 -14.23 -1.35
CA SER A 140 19.39 -13.84 0.02
C SER A 140 18.25 -14.04 1.02
N GLY A 141 17.00 -14.08 0.53
CA GLY A 141 15.79 -14.04 1.36
C GLY A 141 15.47 -12.64 1.89
N ASN A 142 16.17 -11.60 1.44
CA ASN A 142 16.02 -10.24 1.96
C ASN A 142 15.18 -9.36 1.04
N TRP A 143 14.55 -8.34 1.61
CA TRP A 143 13.85 -7.30 0.87
C TRP A 143 14.84 -6.25 0.39
N ILE A 144 14.89 -6.03 -0.92
CA ILE A 144 15.78 -5.07 -1.57
C ILE A 144 14.95 -3.88 -2.06
N ARG A 145 15.32 -2.67 -1.63
CA ARG A 145 14.68 -1.43 -2.08
C ARG A 145 14.94 -1.20 -3.57
N LEU A 146 13.89 -0.89 -4.32
CA LEU A 146 13.93 -0.52 -5.74
C LEU A 146 13.97 1.00 -5.89
N GLY A 147 15.10 1.52 -6.39
CA GLY A 147 15.32 2.95 -6.64
C GLY A 147 15.61 3.80 -5.39
N PRO A 148 15.80 5.14 -5.57
CA PRO A 148 15.91 5.82 -6.86
C PRO A 148 17.21 5.44 -7.60
N GLY A 149 17.16 5.38 -8.92
CA GLY A 149 18.33 5.12 -9.76
C GLY A 149 19.41 6.19 -9.57
N VAL A 150 20.67 5.84 -9.82
CA VAL A 150 21.80 6.76 -9.65
C VAL A 150 21.72 7.89 -10.69
N GLY A 151 21.56 9.13 -10.22
CA GLY A 151 21.52 10.32 -11.08
C GLY A 151 20.14 10.69 -11.64
N SER A 152 19.10 9.93 -11.27
CA SER A 152 17.71 10.19 -11.66
C SER A 152 16.97 10.97 -10.59
N PRO A 153 15.97 11.82 -10.96
CA PRO A 153 15.13 12.47 -9.98
C PRO A 153 14.42 11.40 -9.14
N ASN A 154 14.38 11.57 -7.81
CA ASN A 154 13.60 10.68 -6.97
C ASN A 154 12.11 10.98 -7.19
N LEU A 155 11.44 10.14 -7.99
CA LEU A 155 10.03 10.30 -8.32
C LEU A 155 9.08 9.78 -7.22
N LEU A 156 9.64 9.15 -6.18
CA LEU A 156 8.93 8.50 -5.09
C LEU A 156 8.81 9.39 -3.84
N GLN A 157 8.88 10.70 -3.98
CA GLN A 157 8.79 11.65 -2.88
C GLN A 157 8.05 12.92 -3.32
N GLY A 158 7.46 13.62 -2.35
CA GLY A 158 7.03 15.00 -2.52
C GLY A 158 8.22 15.94 -2.69
N ASP A 159 7.97 17.14 -3.20
CA ASP A 159 9.00 18.16 -3.44
C ASP A 159 8.82 19.41 -2.57
N SER A 160 7.69 19.52 -1.88
CA SER A 160 7.30 20.69 -1.09
C SER A 160 6.76 20.32 0.29
N GLU A 161 6.67 21.32 1.17
CA GLU A 161 6.07 21.17 2.50
C GLU A 161 4.59 20.74 2.37
N ASP A 162 4.17 19.78 3.20
CA ASP A 162 2.81 19.24 3.29
C ASP A 162 2.25 18.57 2.02
N ASP A 163 3.04 18.30 0.98
CA ASP A 163 2.62 17.53 -0.21
C ASP A 163 1.94 16.21 0.17
N GLN A 164 2.46 15.56 1.21
CA GLN A 164 2.00 14.27 1.70
C GLN A 164 1.96 13.21 0.59
N PHE A 165 3.00 13.16 -0.23
CA PHE A 165 3.17 12.12 -1.25
C PHE A 165 3.20 10.74 -0.59
N GLY A 166 2.50 9.76 -1.17
CA GLY A 166 2.21 8.48 -0.50
C GLY A 166 0.94 8.50 0.35
N SER A 167 0.05 9.48 0.17
CA SER A 167 -1.26 9.50 0.82
C SER A 167 -2.17 8.35 0.40
N CYS A 168 -1.92 7.81 -0.79
CA CYS A 168 -2.37 6.49 -1.22
C CYS A 168 -1.22 5.84 -2.00
N VAL A 169 -1.20 4.51 -2.02
CA VAL A 169 -0.32 3.75 -2.89
C VAL A 169 -1.10 2.55 -3.43
N SER A 170 -0.80 2.16 -4.67
CA SER A 170 -1.18 0.86 -5.19
C SER A 170 -0.10 0.33 -6.14
N ILE A 171 0.08 -0.98 -6.19
CA ILE A 171 1.05 -1.69 -7.01
C ILE A 171 0.36 -2.65 -7.98
N SER A 172 0.94 -2.85 -9.16
CA SER A 172 0.44 -3.82 -10.13
C SER A 172 0.71 -5.26 -9.69
N ALA A 173 -0.09 -6.19 -10.22
CA ALA A 173 0.05 -7.62 -9.96
C ALA A 173 1.48 -8.16 -10.21
N ASP A 174 2.19 -7.63 -11.22
CA ASP A 174 3.56 -8.02 -11.54
C ASP A 174 4.64 -7.27 -10.75
N GLY A 175 4.24 -6.33 -9.88
CA GLY A 175 5.15 -5.55 -9.04
C GLY A 175 6.00 -4.51 -9.79
N ASN A 176 5.71 -4.22 -11.06
CA ASN A 176 6.52 -3.31 -11.88
C ASN A 176 5.89 -1.94 -12.12
N ARG A 177 4.67 -1.70 -11.65
CA ARG A 177 4.00 -0.40 -11.74
C ARG A 177 3.45 0.00 -10.39
N ILE A 178 3.56 1.27 -10.05
CA ILE A 178 2.85 1.84 -8.90
C ILE A 178 2.04 3.06 -9.30
N ALA A 179 0.98 3.33 -8.54
CA ALA A 179 0.31 4.62 -8.47
C ALA A 179 0.48 5.16 -7.05
N ALA A 180 0.86 6.42 -6.91
CA ALA A 180 1.06 7.07 -5.61
C ALA A 180 0.42 8.46 -5.61
N GLY A 181 -0.32 8.77 -4.54
CA GLY A 181 -1.05 10.02 -4.40
C GLY A 181 -0.34 11.04 -3.50
N ALA A 182 -0.47 12.33 -3.81
CA ALA A 182 -0.16 13.44 -2.90
C ALA A 182 -1.44 14.24 -2.70
N ARG A 183 -1.86 14.41 -1.45
CA ARG A 183 -3.23 14.83 -1.12
C ARG A 183 -3.35 16.29 -0.71
N GLU A 184 -2.25 16.86 -0.24
CA GLU A 184 -2.23 18.11 0.51
C GLU A 184 -1.14 19.08 0.04
N SER A 185 -0.65 18.93 -1.19
CA SER A 185 0.15 19.96 -1.85
C SER A 185 -0.60 21.29 -1.73
N VAL A 186 -0.17 22.17 -0.83
CA VAL A 186 -1.03 23.17 -0.16
C VAL A 186 -1.59 24.23 -1.13
N ASP A 187 -1.06 24.25 -2.37
CA ASP A 187 -1.44 25.12 -3.47
C ASP A 187 -1.85 24.37 -4.76
N GLU A 188 -1.88 23.02 -4.73
CA GLU A 188 -2.19 22.17 -5.88
C GLU A 188 -3.35 21.22 -5.53
N PRO A 189 -4.24 20.89 -6.48
CA PRO A 189 -5.48 20.16 -6.26
C PRO A 189 -5.31 18.65 -5.92
N GLY A 190 -4.15 18.29 -5.37
CA GLY A 190 -3.65 16.94 -5.22
C GLY A 190 -3.26 16.31 -6.55
N LEU A 191 -2.47 15.25 -6.50
CA LEU A 191 -2.07 14.50 -7.69
C LEU A 191 -2.00 13.00 -7.44
N VAL A 192 -2.04 12.25 -8.54
CA VAL A 192 -1.63 10.85 -8.59
C VAL A 192 -0.55 10.68 -9.65
N ARG A 193 0.59 10.13 -9.23
CA ARG A 193 1.72 9.80 -10.10
C ARG A 193 1.74 8.31 -10.37
N VAL A 194 1.86 7.94 -11.65
CA VAL A 194 1.97 6.54 -12.09
C VAL A 194 3.37 6.28 -12.62
N LEU A 195 4.04 5.27 -12.07
CA LEU A 195 5.44 4.96 -12.37
C LEU A 195 5.62 3.51 -12.82
N ASP A 196 6.49 3.29 -13.80
CA ASP A 196 6.97 1.96 -14.21
C ASP A 196 8.41 1.75 -13.73
N TRP A 197 8.72 0.54 -13.26
CA TRP A 197 10.06 0.08 -12.97
C TRP A 197 10.72 -0.45 -14.24
N THR A 198 11.89 0.10 -14.59
CA THR A 198 12.62 -0.31 -15.81
C THR A 198 13.53 -1.53 -15.60
N GLY A 199 13.72 -1.96 -14.35
CA GLY A 199 14.81 -2.84 -13.95
C GLY A 199 15.93 -2.11 -13.22
N GLU A 200 16.05 -0.79 -13.41
CA GLU A 200 17.12 0.04 -12.83
C GLU A 200 16.56 1.27 -12.10
N GLU A 201 15.47 1.86 -12.60
CA GLU A 201 14.88 3.08 -12.07
C GLU A 201 13.35 3.11 -12.25
N TRP A 202 12.70 3.99 -11.49
CA TRP A 202 11.29 4.32 -11.69
C TRP A 202 11.18 5.47 -12.70
N ILE A 203 10.34 5.31 -13.72
CA ILE A 203 10.04 6.34 -14.70
C ILE A 203 8.55 6.66 -14.69
N ARG A 204 8.17 7.90 -15.01
CA ARG A 204 6.75 8.26 -15.15
C ARG A 204 6.14 7.58 -16.37
N VAL A 205 4.96 7.02 -16.21
CA VAL A 205 4.16 6.48 -17.32
C VAL A 205 3.53 7.60 -18.13
N SER A 206 3.17 8.69 -17.47
CA SER A 206 2.49 9.87 -18.01
C SER A 206 2.83 11.12 -17.20
N LEU A 207 2.26 12.26 -17.59
CA LEU A 207 2.13 13.39 -16.66
C LEU A 207 1.35 12.98 -15.40
N ASP A 208 1.58 13.70 -14.31
CA ASP A 208 0.85 13.49 -13.05
C ASP A 208 -0.64 13.79 -13.30
N ILE A 209 -1.51 12.96 -12.74
CA ILE A 209 -2.96 13.14 -12.81
C ILE A 209 -3.35 14.15 -11.73
N ILE A 210 -3.58 15.38 -12.15
CA ILE A 210 -3.90 16.51 -11.27
C ILE A 210 -5.43 16.59 -11.06
N GLY A 211 -5.87 16.78 -9.82
CA GLY A 211 -7.29 17.03 -9.50
C GLY A 211 -7.75 18.44 -9.91
N ASN A 212 -9.00 18.81 -9.60
CA ASN A 212 -9.38 20.22 -9.49
C ASN A 212 -9.42 20.67 -8.02
N GLU A 213 -9.38 21.99 -7.82
CA GLU A 213 -9.38 22.59 -6.48
C GLU A 213 -10.54 22.05 -5.63
N GLY A 214 -10.22 21.53 -4.45
CA GLY A 214 -11.19 21.01 -3.50
C GLY A 214 -11.75 19.61 -3.80
N GLU A 215 -11.35 18.95 -4.89
CA GLU A 215 -11.79 17.56 -5.20
C GLU A 215 -11.06 16.51 -4.35
N GLY A 216 -9.82 16.79 -3.95
CA GLY A 216 -9.00 15.88 -3.14
C GLY A 216 -8.43 14.72 -3.96
N ALA A 217 -7.76 14.99 -5.08
CA ALA A 217 -6.98 13.95 -5.75
C ALA A 217 -5.86 13.43 -4.83
N GLY A 218 -5.39 12.20 -5.07
CA GLY A 218 -4.30 11.60 -4.29
C GLY A 218 -4.69 11.04 -2.91
N PHE A 219 -5.95 11.15 -2.51
CA PHE A 219 -6.46 10.54 -1.27
C PHE A 219 -6.61 9.02 -1.36
N TYR A 220 -7.11 8.52 -2.49
CA TYR A 220 -7.37 7.09 -2.69
C TYR A 220 -7.02 6.68 -4.10
N CYS A 221 -6.27 5.60 -4.23
CA CYS A 221 -5.93 4.97 -5.49
C CYS A 221 -5.93 3.46 -5.34
N SER A 222 -6.34 2.76 -6.39
CA SER A 222 -6.29 1.30 -6.48
C SER A 222 -6.08 0.90 -7.93
N MET A 223 -5.16 -0.02 -8.18
CA MET A 223 -4.92 -0.61 -9.49
C MET A 223 -5.33 -2.08 -9.51
N ALA A 224 -5.94 -2.50 -10.61
CA ALA A 224 -6.28 -3.90 -10.85
C ALA A 224 -6.30 -4.17 -12.36
N GLY A 225 -5.47 -5.12 -12.81
CA GLY A 225 -5.34 -5.45 -14.22
C GLY A 225 -4.94 -4.24 -15.06
N SER A 226 -5.72 -3.93 -16.11
CA SER A 226 -5.48 -2.78 -16.99
C SER A 226 -6.04 -1.45 -16.46
N ARG A 227 -6.64 -1.44 -15.27
CA ARG A 227 -7.42 -0.30 -14.78
C ARG A 227 -6.86 0.28 -13.50
N MET A 228 -7.18 1.55 -13.30
CA MET A 228 -6.98 2.25 -12.04
C MET A 228 -8.26 2.97 -11.64
N ALA A 229 -8.60 2.91 -10.35
CA ALA A 229 -9.67 3.69 -9.73
C ALA A 229 -9.06 4.73 -8.80
N LEU A 230 -9.53 5.96 -8.90
CA LEU A 230 -9.13 7.10 -8.08
C LEU A 230 -10.33 7.66 -7.34
N GLY A 231 -10.20 7.95 -6.05
CA GLY A 231 -11.24 8.56 -5.23
C GLY A 231 -10.98 10.05 -5.02
N PHE A 232 -12.06 10.85 -5.14
CA PHE A 232 -12.08 12.30 -4.99
C PHE A 232 -13.15 12.64 -3.95
N PRO A 233 -12.81 12.71 -2.65
CA PRO A 233 -13.78 12.87 -1.57
C PRO A 233 -14.50 14.24 -1.56
N ALA A 234 -13.97 15.24 -2.26
CA ALA A 234 -14.56 16.58 -2.43
C ALA A 234 -14.97 17.26 -1.10
N PHE A 235 -13.97 17.63 -0.29
CA PHE A 235 -14.11 18.10 1.11
C PHE A 235 -15.16 19.18 1.34
N ASN A 236 -15.39 20.05 0.35
CA ASN A 236 -16.25 21.23 0.50
C ASN A 236 -17.70 21.01 0.06
N THR A 237 -18.05 19.84 -0.49
CA THR A 237 -19.38 19.63 -1.10
C THR A 237 -20.16 18.44 -0.53
N TYR A 238 -19.54 17.61 0.31
CA TYR A 238 -20.09 16.34 0.80
C TYR A 238 -20.52 15.36 -0.32
N THR A 239 -20.12 15.61 -1.57
CA THR A 239 -20.42 14.78 -2.74
C THR A 239 -19.14 14.47 -3.50
N GLY A 240 -18.36 13.52 -2.98
CA GLY A 240 -17.20 12.99 -3.68
C GLY A 240 -17.60 12.09 -4.87
N TYR A 241 -16.62 11.77 -5.70
CA TYR A 241 -16.78 10.83 -6.81
C TYR A 241 -15.56 9.92 -6.95
N ALA A 242 -15.69 8.89 -7.79
CA ALA A 242 -14.57 8.04 -8.19
C ALA A 242 -14.42 8.07 -9.70
N ARG A 243 -13.18 8.06 -10.18
CA ARG A 243 -12.84 7.96 -11.60
C ARG A 243 -12.13 6.63 -11.86
N VAL A 244 -12.59 5.89 -12.86
CA VAL A 244 -11.92 4.69 -13.36
C VAL A 244 -11.29 5.02 -14.71
N MET A 245 -10.04 4.61 -14.93
CA MET A 245 -9.26 4.90 -16.13
C MET A 245 -8.54 3.64 -16.61
N GLU A 246 -8.34 3.52 -17.92
CA GLU A 246 -7.48 2.48 -18.50
C GLU A 246 -6.02 2.95 -18.46
N LEU A 247 -5.14 2.12 -17.91
CA LEU A 247 -3.72 2.42 -17.74
C LEU A 247 -2.97 2.57 -19.08
N GLU A 248 -3.49 1.99 -20.16
CA GLU A 248 -2.91 2.12 -21.50
C GLU A 248 -3.12 3.52 -22.09
N GLU A 249 -4.22 4.20 -21.73
CA GLU A 249 -4.54 5.54 -22.22
C GLU A 249 -3.57 6.60 -21.67
N LEU A 250 -2.98 6.34 -20.49
CA LEU A 250 -2.01 7.24 -19.84
C LEU A 250 -0.73 7.44 -20.68
N LYS A 251 -0.33 6.45 -21.49
CA LYS A 251 0.87 6.53 -22.33
C LYS A 251 0.74 7.49 -23.52
N SER A 252 -0.46 8.00 -23.79
CA SER A 252 -0.80 8.72 -25.03
C SER A 252 -0.95 10.24 -24.88
N THR A 253 -0.71 10.78 -23.69
CA THR A 253 -0.80 12.21 -23.34
C THR A 253 0.53 12.74 -22.83
#